data_AF-A0A931ZHC2-F1
#
_entry.id   AF-A0A931ZHC2-F1
#
_cell.length_a   1.000
_cell.length_b   1.000
_cell.length_c   1.000
_cell.angle_alpha   90.00
_cell.angle_beta   90.00
_cell.angle_gamma   90.00
#
_symmetry.space_group_name_H-M   'P 1'
#
loop_
_entity.id
_entity.type
_entity.pdbx_description
1 polymer ?
#
loop_
_entity_poly.entity_id
_entity_poly.type
_entity_poly.pdbx_seq_one_letter_code
_entity_poly.pdbx_strand_id
1 'polypeptide(L)'
;MRIAQLGKCGTKLPKNAGEAVLEWDHRVSEPRREGRTIFLPAHGPVEFYPLQDGRQFLVVVWDKTRNSYNSEPQWTHTLHFGGTDEQPFLVQMEPAVLDELTGGEEAFYQTLKPPTAISMEEYENGTAIGSTRHRVHLGWLATVSQLVLAEGTLKAPDHNDLELAGPHILMQTAHLSKPQQAD
;
A
#
# COMPACT_ATOMS: atom_id res chain seq x y z
N MET A 1 -9.06 -16.98 4.47
CA MET A 1 -9.09 -16.37 5.82
C MET A 1 -9.71 -14.99 5.66
N ARG A 2 -10.79 -14.64 6.37
CA ARG A 2 -11.42 -13.30 6.23
C ARG A 2 -10.58 -12.29 7.00
N ILE A 3 -10.15 -11.20 6.36
CA ILE A 3 -9.50 -10.10 7.06
C ILE A 3 -10.51 -9.51 8.03
N ALA A 4 -10.13 -9.40 9.30
CA ALA A 4 -11.00 -8.87 10.34
C ALA A 4 -11.16 -7.36 10.14
N GLN A 5 -12.37 -6.91 9.81
CA GLN A 5 -12.72 -5.50 9.78
C GLN A 5 -12.64 -4.92 11.20
N LEU A 6 -11.68 -4.04 11.46
CA LEU A 6 -11.61 -3.25 12.69
C LEU A 6 -12.35 -1.94 12.45
N GLY A 7 -13.68 -1.97 12.55
CA GLY A 7 -14.51 -0.81 12.19
C GLY A 7 -15.94 -0.79 12.72
N LYS A 8 -16.28 -1.65 13.68
CA LYS A 8 -17.59 -1.57 14.36
C LYS A 8 -17.39 -1.52 15.87
N CYS A 9 -17.65 -0.32 16.42
CA CYS A 9 -17.91 0.00 17.83
C CYS A 9 -17.38 -1.03 18.87
N GLY A 10 -16.24 -0.74 19.51
CA GLY A 10 -15.75 -1.47 20.69
C GLY A 10 -14.36 -2.12 20.54
N THR A 11 -13.81 -2.21 19.32
CA THR A 11 -12.43 -2.64 19.10
C THR A 11 -11.47 -1.46 19.22
N LYS A 12 -10.41 -1.64 20.01
CA LYS A 12 -9.34 -0.65 20.16
C LYS A 12 -8.61 -0.54 18.82
N LEU A 13 -8.67 0.64 18.21
CA LEU A 13 -8.00 0.92 16.95
C LEU A 13 -6.48 0.75 17.10
N PRO A 14 -5.78 0.23 16.08
CA PRO A 14 -4.34 0.05 16.13
C PRO A 14 -3.64 1.40 16.21
N LYS A 15 -2.57 1.45 17.00
CA LYS A 15 -1.70 2.62 17.14
C LYS A 15 -0.48 2.57 16.23
N ASN A 16 -0.25 1.42 15.60
CA ASN A 16 0.90 1.16 14.77
C ASN A 16 0.54 0.26 13.61
N ALA A 17 1.25 0.45 12.50
CA ALA A 17 1.37 -0.52 11.43
C ALA A 17 2.86 -0.73 11.17
N GLY A 18 3.40 -1.86 11.63
CA GLY A 18 4.83 -2.08 11.81
C GLY A 18 5.47 -0.94 12.61
N GLU A 19 6.38 -0.16 11.99
CA GLU A 19 7.02 1.00 12.64
C GLU A 19 6.30 2.34 12.44
N ALA A 20 5.21 2.39 11.66
CA ALA A 20 4.45 3.61 11.44
C ALA A 20 3.62 3.88 12.69
N VAL A 21 3.53 5.14 13.08
CA VAL A 21 2.60 5.58 14.13
C VAL A 21 1.29 5.92 13.47
N LEU A 22 0.20 5.28 13.91
CA LEU A 22 -1.16 5.58 13.44
C LEU A 22 -1.81 6.53 14.44
N GLU A 23 -2.11 7.74 13.98
CA GLU A 23 -2.81 8.76 14.77
C GLU A 23 -4.22 8.95 14.24
N TRP A 24 -5.20 8.57 15.05
CA TRP A 24 -6.61 8.75 14.72
C TRP A 24 -7.05 10.16 15.15
N ASP A 25 -7.17 11.09 14.20
CA ASP A 25 -7.46 12.51 14.47
C ASP A 25 -8.89 12.88 13.99
N HIS A 26 -9.66 13.54 14.85
CA HIS A 26 -11.00 14.04 14.53
C HIS A 26 -11.00 15.24 13.56
N ARG A 27 -9.85 15.87 13.35
CA ARG A 27 -9.70 17.02 12.44
C ARG A 27 -9.29 16.62 11.04
N VAL A 28 -8.98 15.34 10.83
CA VAL A 28 -8.51 14.80 9.56
C VAL A 28 -9.68 14.11 8.88
N SER A 29 -10.05 14.59 7.68
CA SER A 29 -11.10 14.00 6.84
C SER A 29 -10.57 12.96 5.86
N GLU A 30 -9.28 13.04 5.50
CA GLU A 30 -8.63 12.14 4.57
C GLU A 30 -7.30 11.62 5.14
N PRO A 31 -6.98 10.33 4.96
CA PRO A 31 -5.72 9.76 5.39
C PRO A 31 -4.53 10.51 4.79
N ARG A 32 -3.55 10.83 5.63
CA ARG A 32 -2.31 11.48 5.18
C ARG A 32 -1.11 11.05 6.01
N ARG A 33 0.08 11.24 5.45
CA ARG A 33 1.34 10.92 6.12
C ARG A 33 2.16 12.18 6.34
N GLU A 34 2.68 12.35 7.55
CA GLU A 34 3.65 13.40 7.90
C GLU A 34 4.84 12.74 8.59
N GLY A 35 5.95 12.61 7.86
CA GLY A 35 7.14 11.90 8.34
C GLY A 35 6.82 10.43 8.67
N ARG A 36 6.97 10.06 9.95
CA ARG A 36 6.71 8.71 10.46
C ARG A 36 5.27 8.47 10.93
N THR A 37 4.46 9.51 11.00
CA THR A 37 3.08 9.44 11.48
C THR A 37 2.13 9.37 10.29
N ILE A 38 1.19 8.45 10.35
CA ILE A 38 0.05 8.35 9.44
C ILE A 38 -1.18 8.78 10.22
N PHE A 39 -1.76 9.90 9.79
CA PHE A 39 -2.99 10.44 10.35
C PHE A 39 -4.18 9.81 9.63
N LEU A 40 -5.09 9.23 10.41
CA LEU A 40 -6.30 8.56 9.94
C LEU A 40 -7.53 9.30 10.50
N PRO A 41 -8.64 9.40 9.75
CA PRO A 41 -9.86 10.01 10.26
C PRO A 41 -10.41 9.24 11.46
N ALA A 42 -10.62 9.92 12.58
CA ALA A 42 -11.26 9.33 13.78
C ALA A 42 -12.80 9.46 13.76
N HIS A 43 -13.38 9.99 12.69
CA HIS A 43 -14.81 10.21 12.55
C HIS A 43 -15.32 9.71 11.20
N GLY A 44 -16.62 9.42 11.15
CA GLY A 44 -17.26 8.86 9.96
C GLY A 44 -17.07 7.35 9.83
N PRO A 45 -17.75 6.75 8.83
CA PRO A 45 -17.54 5.36 8.44
C PRO A 45 -16.12 5.16 7.89
N VAL A 46 -15.24 4.64 8.74
CA VAL A 46 -13.88 4.23 8.38
C VAL A 46 -13.73 2.74 8.63
N GLU A 47 -13.13 2.04 7.67
CA GLU A 47 -12.85 0.61 7.77
C GLU A 47 -11.34 0.41 7.73
N PHE A 48 -10.80 -0.34 8.69
CA PHE A 48 -9.38 -0.66 8.76
C PHE A 48 -9.16 -2.16 8.63
N TYR A 49 -8.24 -2.52 7.73
CA TYR A 49 -7.91 -3.90 7.40
C TYR A 49 -6.41 -4.10 7.63
N PRO A 50 -6.00 -4.77 8.73
CA PRO A 50 -4.59 -5.11 8.93
C PRO A 50 -4.15 -6.15 7.90
N LEU A 51 -2.94 -5.97 7.37
CA LEU A 51 -2.27 -6.87 6.42
C LEU A 51 -0.87 -7.18 6.95
N GLN A 52 -0.29 -8.30 6.50
CA GLN A 52 1.04 -8.78 6.86
C GLN A 52 1.30 -8.70 8.36
N ASP A 53 0.42 -9.35 9.14
CA ASP A 53 0.46 -9.35 10.61
C ASP A 53 0.50 -7.93 11.24
N GLY A 54 -0.14 -6.97 10.57
CA GLY A 54 -0.22 -5.58 11.02
C GLY A 54 1.00 -4.72 10.66
N ARG A 55 1.88 -5.16 9.74
CA ARG A 55 2.93 -4.32 9.17
C ARG A 55 2.39 -3.35 8.12
N GLN A 56 1.37 -3.80 7.41
CA GLN A 56 0.69 -3.05 6.37
C GLN A 56 -0.81 -3.00 6.68
N PHE A 57 -1.54 -2.13 5.98
CA PHE A 57 -2.98 -1.99 6.17
C PHE A 57 -3.66 -1.36 4.96
N LEU A 58 -4.95 -1.65 4.82
CA LEU A 58 -5.86 -0.83 4.03
C LEU A 58 -6.76 -0.01 4.95
N VAL A 59 -7.03 1.21 4.55
CA VAL A 59 -8.07 2.05 5.16
C VAL A 59 -9.04 2.52 4.09
N VAL A 60 -10.32 2.30 4.34
CA VAL A 60 -11.42 2.78 3.49
C VAL A 60 -12.12 3.90 4.23
N VAL A 61 -12.17 5.08 3.60
CA VAL A 61 -12.86 6.25 4.15
C VAL A 61 -14.08 6.51 3.29
N TRP A 62 -15.26 6.39 3.89
CA TRP A 62 -16.54 6.59 3.22
C TRP A 62 -17.02 8.02 3.44
N ASP A 63 -17.40 8.68 2.35
CA ASP A 63 -17.94 10.03 2.36
C ASP A 63 -19.34 10.09 1.75
N LYS A 64 -20.19 10.95 2.30
CA LYS A 64 -21.48 11.31 1.73
C LYS A 64 -21.29 12.56 0.89
N THR A 65 -21.03 12.37 -0.40
CA THR A 65 -21.00 13.50 -1.32
C THR A 65 -22.43 13.92 -1.63
N ARG A 66 -22.70 15.22 -1.41
CA ARG A 66 -23.98 15.83 -1.78
C ARG A 66 -23.82 16.38 -3.19
N ASN A 67 -24.25 15.62 -4.19
CA ASN A 67 -24.24 16.10 -5.57
C ASN A 67 -25.20 17.32 -5.67
N SER A 68 -24.75 18.43 -6.24
CA SER A 68 -25.58 19.65 -6.39
C SER A 68 -26.78 19.44 -7.31
N TYR A 69 -26.78 18.38 -8.14
CA TYR A 69 -27.83 18.11 -9.11
C TYR A 69 -28.89 17.11 -8.64
N ASN A 70 -28.55 16.19 -7.73
CA ASN A 70 -29.48 15.18 -7.23
C ASN A 70 -29.64 15.35 -5.71
N SER A 71 -30.88 15.45 -5.25
CA SER A 71 -31.22 15.64 -3.83
C SER A 71 -30.88 14.45 -2.93
N GLU A 72 -30.51 13.30 -3.52
CA GLU A 72 -30.12 12.11 -2.78
C GLU A 72 -28.60 12.07 -2.54
N PRO A 73 -28.15 11.94 -1.28
CA PRO A 73 -26.74 11.78 -0.97
C PRO A 73 -26.21 10.47 -1.55
N GLN A 74 -25.12 10.54 -2.31
CA GLN A 74 -24.42 9.36 -2.81
C GLN A 74 -23.25 9.05 -1.87
N TRP A 75 -23.11 7.78 -1.51
CA TRP A 75 -21.93 7.31 -0.80
C TRP A 75 -20.79 7.07 -1.79
N THR A 76 -19.65 7.66 -1.52
CA THR A 76 -18.37 7.42 -2.21
C THR A 76 -17.35 6.94 -1.18
N HIS A 77 -16.25 6.34 -1.63
CA HIS A 77 -15.15 6.01 -0.73
C HIS A 77 -13.80 6.21 -1.40
N THR A 78 -12.79 6.47 -0.57
CA THR A 78 -11.39 6.37 -0.96
C THR A 78 -10.75 5.16 -0.28
N LEU A 79 -9.89 4.48 -1.03
CA LEU A 79 -9.09 3.36 -0.54
C LEU A 79 -7.65 3.83 -0.41
N HIS A 80 -7.04 3.63 0.75
CA HIS A 80 -5.62 3.88 0.95
C HIS A 80 -4.92 2.63 1.45
N PHE A 81 -3.72 2.40 0.94
CA PHE A 81 -2.80 1.35 1.36
C PHE A 81 -1.62 1.99 2.07
N GLY A 82 -1.33 1.56 3.29
CA GLY A 82 -0.28 2.14 4.13
C GLY A 82 0.42 1.09 4.99
N GLY A 83 1.47 1.49 5.67
CA GLY A 83 2.22 0.59 6.54
C GLY A 83 3.68 0.97 6.67
N THR A 84 4.50 -0.02 7.01
CA THR A 84 5.97 0.06 6.99
C THR A 84 6.60 -1.20 6.45
N ASP A 85 7.44 -1.02 5.43
CA ASP A 85 8.50 -1.96 5.10
C ASP A 85 9.83 -1.38 5.61
N GLU A 86 10.41 -0.40 4.89
CA GLU A 86 11.63 0.33 5.32
C GLU A 86 11.32 1.71 5.93
N GLN A 87 10.27 2.37 5.43
CA GLN A 87 9.77 3.65 5.94
C GLN A 87 8.23 3.66 5.92
N PRO A 88 7.58 4.45 6.80
CA PRO A 88 6.15 4.68 6.72
C PRO A 88 5.72 5.19 5.35
N PHE A 89 4.73 4.51 4.77
CA PHE A 89 4.12 4.89 3.50
C PHE A 89 2.61 4.97 3.63
N LEU A 90 2.01 5.73 2.73
CA LEU A 90 0.57 5.79 2.56
C LEU A 90 0.29 6.24 1.12
N VAL A 91 -0.51 5.45 0.40
CA VAL A 91 -0.90 5.76 -0.97
C VAL A 91 -2.39 5.54 -1.18
N GLN A 92 -2.96 6.35 -2.04
CA GLN A 92 -4.33 6.16 -2.50
C GLN A 92 -4.35 5.16 -3.64
N MET A 93 -5.28 4.22 -3.56
CA MET A 93 -5.48 3.12 -4.51
C MET A 93 -6.77 3.34 -5.30
N GLU A 94 -6.92 2.63 -6.42
CA GLU A 94 -8.20 2.58 -7.11
C GLU A 94 -9.25 1.86 -6.24
N PRO A 95 -10.45 2.44 -6.06
CA PRO A 95 -11.50 1.84 -5.23
C PRO A 95 -11.89 0.41 -5.62
N ALA A 96 -11.85 0.08 -6.92
CA ALA A 96 -12.20 -1.24 -7.44
C ALA A 96 -11.34 -2.37 -6.86
N VAL A 97 -10.13 -2.06 -6.36
CA VAL A 97 -9.24 -3.04 -5.73
C VAL A 97 -9.83 -3.57 -4.41
N LEU A 98 -10.75 -2.84 -3.77
CA LEU A 98 -11.39 -3.28 -2.53
C LEU A 98 -12.25 -4.54 -2.72
N ASP A 99 -12.88 -4.72 -3.87
CA ASP A 99 -13.74 -5.88 -4.15
C ASP A 99 -12.93 -7.19 -4.10
N GLU A 100 -11.65 -7.12 -4.45
CA GLU A 100 -10.72 -8.26 -4.45
C GLU A 100 -10.31 -8.69 -3.03
N LEU A 101 -10.43 -7.79 -2.04
CA LEU A 101 -10.17 -8.10 -0.64
C LEU A 101 -11.12 -9.19 -0.09
N THR A 102 -12.26 -9.41 -0.75
CA THR A 102 -13.19 -10.50 -0.43
C THR A 102 -12.56 -11.89 -0.58
N GLY A 103 -11.59 -12.03 -1.49
CA GLY A 103 -10.76 -13.22 -1.66
C GLY A 103 -9.72 -13.43 -0.55
N GLY A 104 -9.56 -12.44 0.33
CA GLY A 104 -8.57 -12.41 1.40
C GLY A 104 -7.30 -11.65 1.01
N GLU A 105 -6.33 -11.63 1.93
CA GLU A 105 -5.08 -10.89 1.77
C GLU A 105 -4.25 -11.35 0.57
N GLU A 106 -4.17 -12.66 0.35
CA GLU A 106 -3.44 -13.22 -0.79
C GLU A 106 -4.05 -12.76 -2.13
N ALA A 107 -5.38 -12.81 -2.26
CA ALA A 107 -6.09 -12.36 -3.46
C ALA A 107 -5.84 -10.87 -3.73
N PHE A 108 -5.89 -10.03 -2.68
CA PHE A 108 -5.55 -8.62 -2.78
C PHE A 108 -4.15 -8.41 -3.39
N TYR A 109 -3.13 -9.10 -2.88
CA TYR A 109 -1.78 -8.95 -3.42
C TYR A 109 -1.63 -9.49 -4.84
N GLN A 110 -2.34 -10.57 -5.19
CA GLN A 110 -2.34 -11.08 -6.56
C GLN A 110 -2.93 -10.06 -7.55
N THR A 111 -3.97 -9.32 -7.14
CA THR A 111 -4.52 -8.21 -7.95
C THR A 111 -3.52 -7.07 -8.15
N LEU A 112 -2.64 -6.82 -7.18
CA LEU A 112 -1.59 -5.83 -7.34
C LEU A 112 -0.51 -6.26 -8.35
N LYS A 113 -0.42 -7.57 -8.66
CA LYS A 113 0.48 -8.07 -9.69
C LYS A 113 -0.12 -7.72 -11.06
N PRO A 114 0.57 -6.93 -11.91
CA PRO A 114 0.09 -6.66 -13.24
C PRO A 114 -0.04 -7.98 -14.00
N PRO A 115 -0.96 -8.09 -14.97
CA PRO A 115 -1.01 -9.27 -15.84
C PRO A 115 0.33 -9.54 -16.56
N THR A 116 1.15 -8.50 -16.71
CA THR A 116 2.50 -8.54 -17.27
C THR A 116 3.58 -8.78 -16.20
N ALA A 117 3.23 -9.06 -14.96
CA ALA A 117 4.17 -9.56 -13.95
C ALA A 117 4.65 -10.92 -14.45
N ILE A 118 5.75 -10.88 -15.20
CA ILE A 118 6.45 -12.06 -15.66
C ILE A 118 6.78 -12.87 -14.41
N SER A 119 6.41 -14.15 -14.35
CA SER A 119 6.98 -15.07 -13.37
C SER A 119 8.49 -15.14 -13.66
N MET A 120 9.32 -14.42 -12.89
CA MET A 120 10.73 -14.16 -13.24
C MET A 120 11.67 -15.35 -12.93
N GLU A 121 11.17 -16.58 -12.93
CA GLU A 121 12.03 -17.77 -12.82
C GLU A 121 12.99 -17.91 -14.02
N GLU A 122 12.75 -17.22 -15.15
CA GLU A 122 13.53 -17.37 -16.39
C GLU A 122 14.50 -16.22 -16.73
N TYR A 123 14.56 -15.14 -15.94
CA TYR A 123 15.49 -14.03 -16.24
C TYR A 123 16.76 -14.12 -15.37
N GLU A 124 17.81 -14.74 -15.89
CA GLU A 124 19.15 -14.78 -15.26
C GLU A 124 19.65 -13.38 -14.87
N ASN A 125 19.24 -12.35 -15.62
CA ASN A 125 19.63 -10.96 -15.40
C ASN A 125 18.68 -10.16 -14.49
N GLY A 126 17.56 -10.71 -14.02
CA GLY A 126 16.57 -10.00 -13.19
C GLY A 126 15.90 -8.79 -13.88
N THR A 127 14.87 -8.23 -13.24
CA THR A 127 14.12 -7.07 -13.75
C THR A 127 14.64 -5.79 -13.12
N ALA A 128 15.09 -4.84 -13.95
CA ALA A 128 15.57 -3.56 -13.49
C ALA A 128 14.45 -2.73 -12.87
N ILE A 129 14.73 -2.09 -11.75
CA ILE A 129 13.78 -1.18 -11.11
C ILE A 129 14.04 0.24 -11.62
N GLY A 130 13.19 0.71 -12.53
CA GLY A 130 13.37 2.01 -13.20
C GLY A 130 14.73 2.12 -13.90
N SER A 131 15.41 3.25 -13.72
CA SER A 131 16.78 3.48 -14.23
C SER A 131 17.89 3.06 -13.25
N THR A 132 17.58 2.29 -12.21
CA THR A 132 18.55 1.95 -11.18
C THR A 132 19.42 0.75 -11.53
N ARG A 133 20.50 0.56 -10.76
CA ARG A 133 21.32 -0.66 -10.79
C ARG A 133 20.69 -1.82 -10.00
N HIS A 134 19.55 -1.58 -9.33
CA HIS A 134 18.86 -2.60 -8.56
C HIS A 134 17.98 -3.45 -9.47
N ARG A 135 17.98 -4.76 -9.22
CA ARG A 135 17.24 -5.75 -9.99
C ARG A 135 16.50 -6.71 -9.08
N VAL A 136 15.27 -7.04 -9.43
CA VAL A 136 14.49 -8.09 -8.76
C VAL A 136 14.70 -9.41 -9.50
N HIS A 137 15.14 -10.43 -8.78
CA HIS A 137 15.33 -11.80 -9.26
C HIS A 137 14.33 -12.73 -8.59
N LEU A 138 13.94 -13.82 -9.28
CA LEU A 138 13.11 -14.90 -8.72
C LEU A 138 11.81 -14.40 -8.06
N GLY A 139 11.12 -13.46 -8.71
CA GLY A 139 9.91 -12.86 -8.16
C GLY A 139 9.17 -12.00 -9.16
N TRP A 140 8.61 -10.86 -8.74
CA TRP A 140 7.89 -9.95 -9.63
C TRP A 140 8.06 -8.48 -9.24
N LEU A 141 7.75 -7.60 -10.19
CA LEU A 141 7.81 -6.15 -10.05
C LEU A 141 6.54 -5.55 -10.66
N ALA A 142 5.86 -4.69 -9.93
CA ALA A 142 4.71 -3.92 -10.39
C ALA A 142 4.91 -2.44 -10.13
N THR A 143 4.30 -1.60 -10.95
CA THR A 143 4.06 -0.21 -10.59
C THR A 143 2.58 -0.04 -10.31
N VAL A 144 2.24 0.34 -9.09
CA VAL A 144 0.86 0.63 -8.67
C VAL A 144 0.80 2.09 -8.25
N SER A 145 0.09 2.90 -9.04
CA SER A 145 0.14 4.37 -8.95
C SER A 145 1.58 4.87 -9.05
N GLN A 146 2.12 5.52 -8.00
CA GLN A 146 3.49 6.03 -7.94
C GLN A 146 4.44 5.12 -7.16
N LEU A 147 3.99 3.94 -6.73
CA LEU A 147 4.82 2.98 -6.01
C LEU A 147 5.30 1.87 -6.91
N VAL A 148 6.49 1.38 -6.57
CA VAL A 148 7.00 0.11 -7.07
C VAL A 148 6.73 -0.94 -6.00
N LEU A 149 6.03 -2.01 -6.36
CA LEU A 149 5.86 -3.21 -5.54
C LEU A 149 6.74 -4.32 -6.08
N ALA A 150 7.38 -5.07 -5.21
CA ALA A 150 8.19 -6.22 -5.59
C ALA A 150 8.10 -7.35 -4.58
N GLU A 151 8.34 -8.55 -5.06
CA GLU A 151 8.58 -9.76 -4.26
C GLU A 151 9.76 -10.49 -4.91
N GLY A 152 10.52 -11.26 -4.12
CA GLY A 152 11.69 -12.00 -4.59
C GLY A 152 13.02 -11.42 -4.06
N THR A 153 14.12 -11.70 -4.74
CA THR A 153 15.46 -11.28 -4.30
C THR A 153 15.87 -9.98 -4.97
N LEU A 154 16.01 -8.91 -4.20
CA LEU A 154 16.57 -7.65 -4.65
C LEU A 154 18.10 -7.72 -4.65
N LYS A 155 18.72 -7.47 -5.80
CA LYS A 155 20.18 -7.47 -5.98
C LYS A 155 20.69 -6.13 -6.48
N ALA A 156 21.88 -5.74 -6.04
CA ALA A 156 22.63 -4.60 -6.56
C ALA A 156 24.15 -4.87 -6.50
N PRO A 157 24.96 -4.33 -7.44
CA PRO A 157 26.39 -4.67 -7.52
C PRO A 157 27.20 -4.38 -6.24
N ASP A 158 26.78 -3.37 -5.49
CA ASP A 158 27.54 -2.80 -4.36
C ASP A 158 26.87 -3.09 -2.99
N HIS A 159 25.83 -3.94 -2.96
CA HIS A 159 25.06 -4.26 -1.75
C HIS A 159 24.83 -5.76 -1.62
N ASN A 160 24.59 -6.24 -0.39
CA ASN A 160 24.16 -7.60 -0.17
C ASN A 160 22.76 -7.81 -0.76
N ASP A 161 22.49 -9.04 -1.20
CA ASP A 161 21.15 -9.46 -1.63
C ASP A 161 20.14 -9.26 -0.49
N LEU A 162 18.96 -8.74 -0.83
CA LEU A 162 17.85 -8.54 0.09
C LEU A 162 16.66 -9.41 -0.34
N GLU A 163 16.24 -10.32 0.53
CA GLU A 163 15.08 -11.17 0.28
C GLU A 163 13.78 -10.45 0.68
N LEU A 164 12.90 -10.26 -0.29
CA LEU A 164 11.56 -9.69 -0.12
C LEU A 164 10.56 -10.83 0.05
N ALA A 165 10.39 -11.28 1.29
CA ALA A 165 9.44 -12.34 1.63
C ALA A 165 7.99 -11.83 1.55
N GLY A 166 7.39 -11.96 0.37
CA GLY A 166 6.08 -11.40 0.04
C GLY A 166 6.17 -9.99 -0.57
N PRO A 167 5.02 -9.35 -0.84
CA PRO A 167 4.99 -8.06 -1.53
C PRO A 167 5.51 -6.92 -0.64
N HIS A 168 6.53 -6.23 -1.14
CA HIS A 168 7.17 -5.08 -0.50
C HIS A 168 7.10 -3.86 -1.41
N ILE A 169 6.99 -2.67 -0.84
CA ILE A 169 7.09 -1.41 -1.56
C ILE A 169 8.55 -0.95 -1.60
N LEU A 170 9.03 -0.70 -2.82
CA LEU A 170 10.36 -0.17 -3.08
C LEU A 170 10.29 1.35 -3.27
N MET A 171 10.15 2.09 -2.17
CA MET A 171 10.02 3.56 -2.20
C MET A 171 11.30 4.27 -2.67
N GLN A 172 12.47 3.79 -2.26
CA GLN A 172 13.74 4.44 -2.62
C GLN A 172 14.00 4.41 -4.14
N THR A 173 13.53 3.38 -4.83
CA THR A 173 13.67 3.27 -6.29
C THR A 173 12.79 4.22 -7.09
N ALA A 174 11.67 4.70 -6.54
CA ALA A 174 10.86 5.72 -7.21
C ALA A 174 11.64 7.05 -7.32
N HIS A 175 12.36 7.45 -6.26
CA HIS A 175 13.26 8.61 -6.30
C HIS A 175 14.46 8.40 -7.23
N LEU A 176 15.01 7.18 -7.27
CA LEU A 176 16.12 6.85 -8.17
C LEU A 176 15.71 6.73 -9.65
N SER A 177 14.42 6.61 -9.96
CA SER A 177 13.89 6.69 -11.33
C SER A 177 13.85 8.14 -11.87
N LYS A 178 13.96 9.14 -10.97
CA LYS A 178 14.03 10.58 -11.28
C LYS A 178 15.17 11.23 -10.48
N PRO A 179 16.44 10.96 -10.84
CA PRO A 179 17.62 11.41 -10.08
C PRO A 179 17.72 12.94 -9.91
N GLN A 180 16.97 13.72 -10.68
CA GLN A 180 16.87 15.19 -10.57
C GLN A 180 16.07 15.67 -9.35
N GLN A 181 15.40 14.77 -8.63
CA GLN A 181 14.53 15.07 -7.48
C GLN A 181 15.06 14.49 -6.15
N ALA A 182 16.26 13.90 -6.17
CA ALA A 182 16.95 13.43 -4.98
C ALA A 182 17.97 14.49 -4.56
N ASP A 183 17.51 15.47 -3.77
CA ASP A 183 18.34 16.41 -3.01
C ASP A 183 18.39 15.96 -1.53
#